data_AF-A0AAW8AIF4-F1
#
_entry.id   AF-A0AAW8AIF4-F1
#
_cell.length_a   1.000
_cell.length_b   1.000
_cell.length_c   1.000
_cell.angle_alpha   90.00
_cell.angle_beta   90.00
_cell.angle_gamma   90.00
#
_symmetry.space_group_name_H-M   'P 1'
#
loop_
_entity.id
_entity.type
_entity.pdbx_description
1 polymer ?
#
loop_
_entity_poly.entity_id
_entity_poly.type
_entity_poly.pdbx_seq_one_letter_code
_entity_poly.pdbx_strand_id
1 'polypeptide(L)'
;LKNREHKPLPADAADRALSRLAKLDSSSSGEYAQDVANDIRRNMQSHAGVFRTQKLMDEGVERILEVAERAGNIHLKDKSKVFNTARVEALEV
;
A
#
# COMPACT_ATOMS: atom_id res chain seq x y z
N LEU A 1 -15.18 -41.64 7.19
CA LEU A 1 -14.67 -40.44 6.47
C LEU A 1 -13.27 -40.16 7.00
N LYS A 2 -12.21 -40.26 6.18
CA LYS A 2 -10.85 -39.88 6.62
C LYS A 2 -10.85 -38.39 6.97
N ASN A 3 -10.43 -38.05 8.18
CA ASN A 3 -10.33 -36.66 8.64
C ASN A 3 -9.39 -35.91 7.69
N ARG A 4 -9.91 -34.95 6.93
CA ARG A 4 -9.12 -34.08 6.06
C ARG A 4 -8.65 -32.91 6.90
N GLU A 5 -7.60 -33.12 7.66
CA GLU A 5 -6.99 -32.07 8.47
C GLU A 5 -6.13 -31.14 7.60
N HIS A 6 -6.13 -29.85 7.94
CA HIS A 6 -5.29 -28.87 7.27
C HIS A 6 -3.82 -29.09 7.62
N LYS A 7 -2.93 -28.84 6.67
CA LYS A 7 -1.48 -28.86 6.93
C LYS A 7 -1.13 -27.78 7.98
N PRO A 8 -0.16 -28.05 8.86
CA PRO A 8 0.32 -27.03 9.79
C PRO A 8 0.85 -25.82 9.03
N LEU A 9 0.56 -24.62 9.54
CA LEU A 9 1.08 -23.39 8.96
C LEU A 9 2.58 -23.24 9.28
N PRO A 10 3.35 -22.61 8.38
CA PRO A 10 4.68 -22.11 8.71
C PRO A 10 4.64 -21.19 9.95
N ALA A 11 5.70 -21.20 10.75
CA ALA A 11 5.78 -20.40 11.98
C ALA A 11 5.70 -18.88 11.72
N ASP A 12 6.16 -18.44 10.56
CA ASP A 12 6.26 -17.05 10.11
C ASP A 12 5.11 -16.62 9.18
N ALA A 13 4.06 -17.44 9.06
CA ALA A 13 2.99 -17.24 8.09
C ALA A 13 2.27 -15.88 8.18
N ALA A 14 2.30 -15.23 9.36
CA ALA A 14 1.66 -13.95 9.61
C ALA A 14 2.63 -12.75 9.59
N ASP A 15 3.94 -12.98 9.61
CA ASP A 15 4.94 -11.97 9.95
C ASP A 15 4.91 -10.79 8.99
N ARG A 16 4.77 -11.05 7.68
CA ARG A 16 4.67 -10.01 6.65
C ARG A 16 3.40 -9.16 6.78
N ALA A 17 2.28 -9.77 7.14
CA ALA A 17 1.02 -9.05 7.31
C ALA A 17 1.07 -8.17 8.57
N LEU A 18 1.60 -8.72 9.66
CA LEU A 18 1.77 -8.02 10.93
C LEU A 18 2.79 -6.89 10.82
N SER A 19 3.88 -7.06 10.06
CA SER A 19 4.90 -6.02 9.90
C SER A 19 4.37 -4.77 9.18
N ARG A 20 3.51 -4.94 8.15
CA ARG A 20 2.84 -3.81 7.48
C ARG A 20 1.94 -3.04 8.44
N LEU A 21 1.15 -3.75 9.23
CA LEU A 21 0.27 -3.14 10.24
C LEU A 21 1.09 -2.42 11.32
N ALA A 22 2.14 -3.08 11.84
CA ALA A 22 3.01 -2.53 12.85
C ALA A 22 3.68 -1.24 12.40
N LYS A 23 4.15 -1.18 11.14
CA LYS A 23 4.74 0.03 10.56
C LYS A 23 3.78 1.23 10.58
N LEU A 24 2.52 1.01 10.18
CA LEU A 24 1.51 2.07 10.23
C LEU A 24 1.18 2.46 11.67
N ASP A 25 1.09 1.50 12.59
CA ASP A 25 0.79 1.76 14.00
C ASP A 25 1.91 2.53 14.70
N SER A 26 3.17 2.22 14.40
CA SER A 26 4.35 2.88 14.96
C SER A 26 4.73 4.20 14.27
N SER A 27 4.11 4.53 13.12
CA SER A 27 4.43 5.77 12.41
C SER A 27 4.08 7.01 13.26
N SER A 28 5.03 7.94 13.35
CA SER A 28 4.90 9.20 14.10
C SER A 28 4.84 10.46 13.23
N SER A 29 5.30 10.35 11.98
CA SER A 29 5.38 11.41 10.99
C SER A 29 5.44 10.79 9.61
N GLY A 30 5.04 11.53 8.58
CA GLY A 30 5.03 11.02 7.22
C GLY A 30 3.93 11.67 6.39
N GLU A 31 3.64 11.06 5.25
CA GLU A 31 2.66 11.58 4.30
C GLU A 31 1.24 11.08 4.60
N TYR A 32 0.26 11.85 4.16
CA TYR A 32 -1.14 11.45 4.24
C TYR A 32 -1.47 10.48 3.10
N ALA A 33 -2.10 9.35 3.44
CA ALA A 33 -2.37 8.28 2.48
C ALA A 33 -3.14 8.74 1.25
N GLN A 34 -4.11 9.65 1.40
CA GLN A 34 -4.92 10.12 0.28
C GLN A 34 -4.10 10.97 -0.70
N ASP A 35 -3.09 11.71 -0.24
CA ASP A 35 -2.24 12.50 -1.13
C ASP A 35 -1.40 11.59 -2.02
N VAL A 36 -0.81 10.55 -1.43
CA VAL A 36 -0.06 9.51 -2.16
C VAL A 36 -0.99 8.78 -3.15
N ALA A 37 -2.18 8.37 -2.70
CA ALA A 37 -3.15 7.70 -3.57
C ALA A 37 -3.57 8.58 -4.76
N ASN A 38 -3.76 9.89 -4.53
CA ASN A 38 -4.10 10.85 -5.57
C ASN A 38 -2.94 11.02 -6.57
N ASP A 39 -1.69 10.99 -6.11
CA ASP A 39 -0.52 11.00 -7.00
C ASP A 39 -0.41 9.74 -7.85
N ILE A 40 -0.69 8.56 -7.27
CA ILE A 40 -0.77 7.31 -8.05
C ILE A 40 -1.81 7.45 -9.16
N ARG A 41 -3.04 7.89 -8.82
CA ARG A 41 -4.13 8.06 -9.79
C ARG A 41 -3.77 9.06 -10.89
N ARG A 42 -3.19 10.21 -10.53
CA ARG A 42 -2.73 11.24 -11.49
C ARG A 42 -1.68 10.68 -12.44
N ASN A 43 -0.64 10.03 -11.91
CA ASN A 43 0.44 9.49 -12.73
C ASN A 43 -0.05 8.41 -13.69
N MET A 44 -0.90 7.49 -13.21
CA MET A 44 -1.50 6.46 -14.06
C MET A 44 -2.39 7.06 -15.15
N GLN A 45 -3.20 8.08 -14.83
CA GLN A 45 -4.06 8.74 -15.81
C GLN A 45 -3.26 9.44 -16.91
N SER A 46 -2.14 10.08 -16.56
CA SER A 46 -1.30 10.82 -17.50
C SER A 46 -0.43 9.92 -18.39
N HIS A 47 0.13 8.83 -17.83
CA HIS A 47 1.14 8.03 -18.53
C HIS A 47 0.62 6.67 -19.02
N ALA A 48 -0.48 6.18 -18.45
CA ALA A 48 -1.11 4.91 -18.80
C ALA A 48 -2.58 5.08 -19.24
N GLY A 49 -2.89 6.18 -19.93
CA GLY A 49 -4.19 6.44 -20.56
C GLY A 49 -4.54 5.49 -21.72
N VAL A 50 -5.56 5.82 -22.51
CA VAL A 50 -6.01 4.99 -23.66
C VAL A 50 -4.95 4.92 -24.76
N PHE A 51 -4.29 6.04 -25.04
CA PHE A 51 -3.19 6.10 -25.99
C PHE A 51 -1.87 6.11 -25.23
N ARG A 52 -0.98 5.19 -25.60
CA ARG A 52 0.30 4.98 -24.94
C ARG A 52 1.41 4.88 -25.97
N THR A 53 2.57 5.43 -25.64
CA THR A 53 3.82 5.24 -26.37
C THR A 53 4.87 4.72 -25.41
N GLN A 54 5.91 4.06 -25.91
CA GLN A 54 6.97 3.50 -25.05
C GLN A 54 7.57 4.59 -24.16
N LYS A 55 7.99 5.71 -24.77
CA LYS A 55 8.55 6.86 -24.05
C LYS A 55 7.62 7.36 -22.92
N LEU A 56 6.33 7.52 -23.20
CA LEU A 56 5.37 8.00 -22.19
C LEU A 56 5.22 7.00 -21.02
N MET A 57 5.22 5.70 -21.30
CA MET A 57 5.13 4.69 -20.26
C MET A 57 6.41 4.60 -19.43
N ASP A 58 7.59 4.74 -20.05
CA ASP A 58 8.87 4.73 -19.35
C ASP A 58 8.94 5.89 -18.34
N GLU A 59 8.53 7.09 -18.76
CA GLU A 59 8.38 8.25 -17.86
C GLU A 59 7.38 7.94 -16.73
N GLY A 60 6.26 7.27 -17.03
CA GLY A 60 5.27 6.86 -16.03
C GLY A 60 5.81 5.88 -14.99
N VAL A 61 6.68 4.94 -15.39
CA VAL A 61 7.32 3.99 -14.49
C VAL A 61 8.22 4.71 -13.50
N GLU A 62 9.06 5.64 -13.98
CA GLU A 62 9.92 6.45 -13.11
C GLU A 62 9.09 7.21 -12.06
N ARG A 63 7.99 7.84 -12.47
CA ARG A 63 7.08 8.54 -11.56
C ARG A 63 6.44 7.62 -10.53
N ILE A 64 6.01 6.42 -10.92
CA ILE A 64 5.40 5.48 -9.98
C ILE A 64 6.42 4.93 -8.99
N LEU A 65 7.69 4.76 -9.38
CA LEU A 65 8.76 4.36 -8.47
C LEU A 65 9.00 5.43 -7.39
N GLU A 66 9.02 6.72 -7.77
CA GLU A 66 9.10 7.84 -6.81
C GLU A 66 7.92 7.81 -5.81
N VAL A 67 6.71 7.54 -6.30
CA VAL A 67 5.51 7.46 -5.44
C VAL A 67 5.51 6.20 -4.56
N ALA A 68 6.09 5.10 -5.02
CA ALA A 68 6.20 3.86 -4.25
C ALA A 68 7.11 4.03 -3.01
N GLU A 69 8.18 4.81 -3.13
CA GLU A 69 9.02 5.19 -1.98
C GLU A 69 8.22 6.01 -0.96
N ARG A 70 7.41 6.96 -1.45
CA ARG A 70 6.52 7.81 -0.63
C ARG A 70 5.41 7.02 0.06
N ALA A 71 4.83 6.02 -0.60
CA ALA A 71 3.87 5.09 0.01
C ALA A 71 4.48 4.34 1.21
N GLY A 72 5.79 4.07 1.15
CA GLY A 72 6.55 3.56 2.28
C GLY A 72 6.64 4.50 3.49
N ASN A 73 6.31 5.78 3.35
CA ASN A 73 6.40 6.79 4.41
C ASN A 73 5.02 7.35 4.82
N ILE A 74 3.94 6.59 4.59
CA ILE A 74 2.60 6.99 5.02
C ILE A 74 2.50 7.00 6.54
N HIS A 75 1.86 8.04 7.07
CA HIS A 75 1.58 8.20 8.47
C HIS A 75 0.06 8.21 8.75
N LEU A 76 -0.33 7.37 9.71
CA LEU A 76 -1.69 7.33 10.22
C LEU A 76 -1.80 8.18 11.49
N LYS A 77 -2.53 9.30 11.45
CA LYS A 77 -2.72 10.18 12.61
C LYS A 77 -3.63 9.57 13.67
N ASP A 78 -4.77 8.99 13.26
CA ASP A 78 -5.71 8.33 14.18
C ASP A 78 -5.29 6.86 14.38
N LYS A 79 -4.90 6.49 15.61
CA LYS A 79 -4.53 5.12 15.99
C LYS A 79 -5.67 4.35 16.66
N SER A 80 -6.90 4.85 16.60
CA SER A 80 -8.08 4.14 17.11
C SER A 80 -8.21 2.76 16.47
N LYS A 81 -8.70 1.78 17.22
CA LYS A 81 -8.82 0.38 16.75
C LYS A 81 -10.21 0.03 16.23
N VAL A 82 -11.23 0.75 16.67
CA VAL A 82 -12.63 0.44 16.38
C VAL A 82 -13.08 1.22 15.16
N PHE A 83 -13.43 0.52 14.08
CA PHE A 83 -13.94 1.12 12.83
C PHE A 83 -13.07 2.25 12.26
N ASN A 84 -11.75 2.12 12.35
CA ASN A 84 -10.82 3.10 11.81
C ASN A 84 -10.67 2.91 10.29
N THR A 85 -11.47 3.62 9.51
CA THR A 85 -11.41 3.58 8.03
C THR A 85 -10.13 4.18 7.49
N ALA A 86 -9.56 5.19 8.15
CA ALA A 86 -8.29 5.79 7.75
C ALA A 86 -7.12 4.77 7.81
N ARG A 87 -7.15 3.84 8.76
CA ARG A 87 -6.19 2.71 8.82
C ARG A 87 -6.35 1.79 7.61
N VAL A 88 -7.59 1.47 7.23
CA VAL A 88 -7.87 0.60 6.08
C VAL A 88 -7.40 1.28 4.81
N GLU A 89 -7.77 2.54 4.59
CA GLU A 89 -7.32 3.33 3.45
C GLU A 89 -5.78 3.37 3.37
N ALA A 90 -5.08 3.62 4.49
CA ALA A 90 -3.62 3.63 4.52
C ALA A 90 -2.96 2.27 4.19
N LEU A 91 -3.66 1.15 4.35
CA LEU A 91 -3.17 -0.19 3.97
C LEU A 91 -3.44 -0.55 2.50
N GLU A 92 -4.40 0.12 1.87
CA GLU A 92 -4.79 -0.05 0.46
C GLU A 92 -3.89 0.73 -0.50
N VAL A 93 -3.27 1.82 -0.02
CA VAL A 93 -2.24 2.59 -0.73
C VAL A 93 -0.90 1.87 -0.72
#